data_AF-A0A0U2ZS53-F1
#
_entry.id   AF-A0A0U2ZS53-F1
#
_cell.length_a   1.000
_cell.length_b   1.000
_cell.length_c   1.000
_cell.angle_alpha   90.00
_cell.angle_beta   90.00
_cell.angle_gamma   90.00
#
_symmetry.space_group_name_H-M   'P 1'
#
loop_
_entity.id
_entity.type
_entity.pdbx_description
1 polymer ?
#
loop_
_entity_poly.entity_id
_entity_poly.type
_entity_poly.pdbx_seq_one_letter_code
_entity_poly.pdbx_strand_id
1 'polypeptide(L)'
;MERDAISEWLVAQADAAVVTRREQERQARLSHVALPLQLREAEPFLSSARAMGYRAFPSVAGSGLPAFLLDRGNGDRLALVSSADGRFELRAAGETRRATAAIGRYTLDRTLAHFAKRGMKISQARLADGGTQVEASEASPGSDGAVKVTAQVRSDGTATVNIDGIEGNRCEQILADYAESVSVGVGAVRFKDAYHRRPTGASRVRY
;
A
#
# COMPACT_ATOMS: atom_id res chain seq x y z
N MET A 1 46.34 40.77 14.45
CA MET A 1 45.08 40.68 15.23
C MET A 1 43.84 40.48 14.35
N GLU A 2 43.80 40.85 13.06
CA GLU A 2 42.60 40.65 12.22
C GLU A 2 42.33 39.21 11.73
N ARG A 3 43.33 38.31 11.71
CA ARG A 3 43.15 36.92 11.23
C ARG A 3 42.37 36.02 12.20
N ASP A 4 42.36 36.35 13.49
CA ASP A 4 41.68 35.54 14.50
C ASP A 4 40.16 35.75 14.45
N ALA A 5 39.70 36.99 14.23
CA ALA A 5 38.27 37.31 14.17
C ALA A 5 37.55 36.64 12.99
N ILE A 6 38.21 36.52 11.83
CA ILE A 6 37.64 35.85 10.64
C ILE A 6 37.56 34.34 10.86
N SER A 7 38.54 33.76 11.54
CA SER A 7 38.58 32.32 11.83
C SER A 7 37.53 31.92 12.86
N GLU A 8 37.34 32.72 13.90
CA GLU A 8 36.27 32.51 14.90
C GLU A 8 34.87 32.64 14.30
N TRP A 9 34.67 33.59 13.38
CA TRP A 9 33.39 33.76 12.68
C TRP A 9 33.03 32.57 11.78
N LEU A 10 34.00 32.01 11.06
CA LEU A 10 33.81 30.82 10.21
C LEU A 10 33.50 29.56 11.03
N VAL A 11 34.17 29.37 12.17
CA VAL A 11 33.88 28.24 13.09
C VAL A 11 32.48 28.38 13.67
N ALA A 12 32.08 29.58 14.10
CA ALA A 12 30.73 29.83 14.61
C ALA A 12 29.63 29.57 13.57
N GLN A 13 29.85 29.89 12.29
CA GLN A 13 28.91 29.56 11.21
C GLN A 13 28.82 28.06 10.93
N ALA A 14 29.96 27.36 10.93
CA ALA A 14 30.00 25.92 10.73
C ALA A 14 29.27 25.18 11.87
N ASP A 15 29.49 25.60 13.12
CA ASP A 15 28.82 25.05 14.29
C ASP A 15 27.31 25.34 14.26
N ALA A 16 26.91 26.57 13.91
CA ALA A 16 25.49 26.92 13.76
C ALA A 16 24.79 26.09 12.67
N ALA A 17 25.46 25.82 11.54
CA ALA A 17 24.94 24.97 10.45
C ALA A 17 24.83 23.49 10.87
N VAL A 18 25.78 22.98 11.64
CA VAL A 18 25.72 21.60 12.18
C VAL A 18 24.61 21.46 13.21
N VAL A 19 24.41 22.46 14.08
CA VAL A 19 23.33 22.47 15.07
C VAL A 19 21.97 22.51 14.40
N THR A 20 21.75 23.42 13.44
CA THR A 20 20.49 23.50 12.68
C THR A 20 20.19 22.22 11.90
N ARG A 21 21.19 21.58 11.28
CA ARG A 21 20.99 20.29 10.61
C ARG A 21 20.60 19.18 11.59
N ARG A 22 21.27 19.10 12.75
CA ARG A 22 20.91 18.14 13.81
C ARG A 22 19.52 18.39 14.37
N GLU A 23 19.11 19.66 14.51
CA GLU A 23 17.77 20.03 14.96
C GLU A 23 16.70 19.74 13.92
N GLN A 24 16.96 19.97 12.64
CA GLN A 24 16.07 19.56 11.55
C GLN A 24 15.95 18.04 11.44
N GLU A 25 17.05 17.29 11.56
CA GLU A 25 17.03 15.82 11.61
C GLU A 25 16.29 15.32 12.86
N ARG A 26 16.44 15.99 14.00
CA ARG A 26 15.68 15.69 15.22
C ARG A 26 14.21 16.03 15.08
N GLN A 27 13.84 17.15 14.47
CA GLN A 27 12.45 17.53 14.20
C GLN A 27 11.80 16.59 13.16
N ALA A 28 12.52 16.18 12.11
CA ALA A 28 12.05 15.20 11.14
C ALA A 28 11.88 13.80 11.76
N ARG A 29 12.72 13.43 12.74
CA ARG A 29 12.52 12.21 13.56
C ARG A 29 11.31 12.31 14.49
N LEU A 30 10.92 13.51 14.89
CA LEU A 30 9.78 13.78 15.78
C LEU A 30 8.47 14.03 15.00
N SER A 31 8.53 14.36 13.70
CA SER A 31 7.35 14.48 12.86
C SER A 31 6.82 13.09 12.52
N HIS A 32 5.64 12.77 13.02
CA HIS A 32 4.88 11.60 12.59
C HIS A 32 4.21 11.90 11.25
N VAL A 33 4.50 11.10 10.24
CA VAL A 33 3.88 11.24 8.92
C VAL A 33 2.76 10.22 8.80
N ALA A 34 1.53 10.71 8.59
CA ALA A 34 0.40 9.91 8.16
C ALA A 34 0.64 9.37 6.76
N LEU A 35 0.44 8.06 6.57
CA LEU A 35 0.64 7.39 5.30
C LEU A 35 -0.72 7.15 4.61
N PRO A 36 -0.75 7.04 3.27
CA PRO A 36 -1.98 6.90 2.49
C PRO A 36 -2.52 5.45 2.54
N LEU A 37 -2.61 4.87 3.74
CA LEU A 37 -3.19 3.55 3.97
C LEU A 37 -4.21 3.65 5.10
N GLN A 38 -5.48 3.38 4.75
CA GLN A 38 -6.56 3.23 5.71
C GLN A 38 -7.04 1.78 5.73
N LEU A 39 -7.09 1.19 6.91
CA LEU A 39 -7.43 -0.22 7.08
C LEU A 39 -8.76 -0.34 7.83
N ARG A 40 -9.62 -1.25 7.39
CA ARG A 40 -10.81 -1.62 8.18
C ARG A 40 -10.46 -2.55 9.34
N GLU A 41 -9.45 -3.38 9.14
CA GLU A 41 -8.97 -4.37 10.12
C GLU A 41 -7.45 -4.29 10.24
N ALA A 42 -6.92 -4.33 11.46
CA ALA A 42 -5.48 -4.26 11.69
C ALA A 42 -4.74 -5.56 11.33
N GLU A 43 -5.34 -6.72 11.64
CA GLU A 43 -4.63 -8.01 11.60
C GLU A 43 -4.05 -8.39 10.23
N PRO A 44 -4.75 -8.19 9.09
CA PRO A 44 -4.17 -8.45 7.78
C PRO A 44 -2.87 -7.67 7.54
N PHE A 45 -2.80 -6.41 7.98
CA PHE A 45 -1.57 -5.61 7.88
C PHE A 45 -0.51 -6.07 8.87
N LEU A 46 -0.90 -6.38 10.12
CA LEU A 46 0.04 -6.88 11.13
C LEU A 46 0.72 -8.19 10.67
N SER A 47 -0.01 -9.09 10.01
CA SER A 47 0.54 -10.31 9.44
C SER A 47 1.61 -10.03 8.37
N SER A 48 1.31 -9.14 7.41
CA SER A 48 2.28 -8.70 6.40
C SER A 48 3.51 -8.02 7.02
N ALA A 49 3.31 -7.17 8.02
CA ALA A 49 4.39 -6.49 8.72
C ALA A 49 5.28 -7.49 9.49
N ARG A 50 4.70 -8.49 10.16
CA ARG A 50 5.45 -9.57 10.83
C ARG A 50 6.30 -10.37 9.84
N ALA A 51 5.77 -10.67 8.64
CA ALA A 51 6.54 -11.32 7.59
C ALA A 51 7.74 -10.48 7.10
N MET A 52 7.71 -9.17 7.31
CA MET A 52 8.84 -8.26 7.05
C MET A 52 9.79 -8.09 8.26
N GLY A 53 9.48 -8.72 9.39
CA GLY A 53 10.28 -8.69 10.62
C GLY A 53 9.81 -7.69 11.67
N TYR A 54 8.68 -7.02 11.48
CA TYR A 54 8.12 -6.16 12.53
C TYR A 54 7.53 -6.99 13.67
N ARG A 55 7.75 -6.54 14.90
CA ARG A 55 7.07 -7.02 16.11
C ARG A 55 5.96 -6.04 16.46
N ALA A 56 4.76 -6.56 16.68
CA ALA A 56 3.59 -5.75 17.04
C ALA A 56 3.38 -5.77 18.55
N PHE A 57 3.27 -4.58 19.13
CA PHE A 57 2.97 -4.36 20.55
C PHE A 57 1.61 -3.68 20.63
N PRO A 58 0.58 -4.35 21.19
CA PRO A 58 -0.71 -3.73 21.40
C PRO A 58 -0.59 -2.66 22.49
N SER A 59 -1.25 -1.52 22.30
CA SER A 59 -1.41 -0.55 23.38
C SER A 59 -2.62 -0.90 24.23
N VAL A 60 -2.60 -0.46 25.49
CA VAL A 60 -3.75 -0.59 26.38
C VAL A 60 -4.90 0.26 25.83
N ALA A 61 -6.08 -0.33 25.68
CA ALA A 61 -7.28 0.38 25.23
C ALA A 61 -7.56 1.59 26.15
N GLY A 62 -7.87 2.75 25.56
CA GLY A 62 -8.16 3.98 26.30
C GLY A 62 -6.94 4.80 26.75
N SER A 63 -5.72 4.39 26.41
CA SER A 63 -4.49 5.12 26.78
C SER A 63 -4.17 6.36 25.94
N GLY A 64 -4.97 6.67 24.90
CA GLY A 64 -4.65 7.70 23.91
C GLY A 64 -3.45 7.36 23.01
N LEU A 65 -2.88 6.16 23.16
CA LEU A 65 -1.78 5.65 22.35
C LEU A 65 -2.30 5.00 21.05
N PRO A 66 -1.44 4.85 20.02
CA PRO A 66 -1.77 4.06 18.84
C PRO A 66 -2.25 2.66 19.23
N ALA A 67 -3.22 2.10 18.51
CA ALA A 67 -3.72 0.75 18.75
C ALA A 67 -2.60 -0.30 18.73
N PHE A 68 -1.65 -0.16 17.81
CA PHE A 68 -0.45 -1.00 17.76
C PHE A 68 0.80 -0.17 17.48
N LEU A 69 1.89 -0.50 18.17
CA LEU A 69 3.24 -0.09 17.84
C LEU A 69 3.97 -1.23 17.15
N LEU A 70 4.67 -0.93 16.07
CA LEU A 70 5.42 -1.89 15.27
C LEU A 70 6.89 -1.51 15.31
N ASP A 71 7.75 -2.44 15.77
CA ASP A 71 9.20 -2.24 15.82
C ASP A 71 9.92 -3.40 15.13
N ARG A 72 10.84 -3.07 14.22
CA ARG A 72 11.65 -4.05 13.48
C ARG A 72 13.01 -4.34 14.13
N GLY A 73 13.35 -3.67 15.23
CA GLY A 73 14.60 -3.85 15.99
C GLY A 73 15.84 -3.17 15.37
N ASN A 74 15.69 -2.53 14.22
CA ASN A 74 16.74 -1.79 13.49
C ASN A 74 16.52 -0.27 13.50
N GLY A 75 15.59 0.21 14.33
CA GLY A 75 15.17 1.62 14.39
C GLY A 75 13.89 1.94 13.60
N ASP A 76 13.40 1.03 12.75
CA ASP A 76 12.14 1.24 12.01
C ASP A 76 10.93 1.10 12.93
N ARG A 77 10.14 2.17 13.03
CA ARG A 77 8.94 2.19 13.87
C ARG A 77 7.72 2.68 13.11
N LEU A 78 6.67 1.89 13.15
CA LEU A 78 5.35 2.25 12.63
C LEU A 78 4.33 2.24 13.76
N ALA A 79 3.25 3.00 13.58
CA ALA A 79 2.13 3.03 14.49
C ALA A 79 0.84 2.84 13.68
N LEU A 80 -0.03 1.95 14.16
CA LEU A 80 -1.42 1.85 13.71
C LEU A 80 -2.29 2.60 14.70
N VAL A 81 -2.90 3.69 14.26
CA VAL A 81 -3.78 4.53 15.08
C VAL A 81 -5.22 4.24 14.71
N SER A 82 -6.06 3.98 15.71
CA SER A 82 -7.51 3.89 15.49
C SER A 82 -8.05 5.30 15.27
N SER A 83 -8.73 5.49 14.15
CA SER A 83 -9.45 6.72 13.82
C SER A 83 -10.86 6.69 14.42
N ALA A 84 -11.49 7.87 14.52
CA ALA A 84 -12.84 8.04 15.07
C ALA A 84 -13.92 7.35 14.22
N ASP A 85 -13.64 7.11 12.93
CA ASP A 85 -14.51 6.37 12.00
C ASP A 85 -14.33 4.84 12.08
N GLY A 86 -13.56 4.34 13.05
CA GLY A 86 -13.32 2.91 13.27
C GLY A 86 -12.29 2.29 12.32
N ARG A 87 -11.61 3.09 11.48
CA ARG A 87 -10.51 2.62 10.62
C ARG A 87 -9.17 2.74 11.33
N PHE A 88 -8.15 2.05 10.83
CA PHE A 88 -6.77 2.24 11.25
C PHE A 88 -5.99 3.06 10.23
N GLU A 89 -5.25 4.04 10.72
CA GLU A 89 -4.30 4.84 9.96
C GLU A 89 -2.88 4.40 10.29
N LEU A 90 -2.06 4.20 9.25
CA LEU A 90 -0.64 3.91 9.42
C LEU A 90 0.15 5.22 9.54
N ARG A 91 0.99 5.32 10.58
CA ARG A 91 1.91 6.43 10.79
C ARG A 91 3.34 5.92 10.91
N ALA A 92 4.29 6.66 10.35
CA ALA A 92 5.71 6.40 10.52
C ALA A 92 6.37 7.55 11.29
N ALA A 93 7.40 7.25 12.07
CA ALA A 93 8.29 8.25 12.63
C ALA A 93 9.56 8.33 11.77
N GLY A 94 9.94 9.52 11.29
CA GLY A 94 11.14 9.70 10.48
C GLY A 94 10.99 9.22 9.02
N GLU A 95 11.92 8.38 8.54
CA GLU A 95 12.00 7.98 7.13
C GLU A 95 10.79 7.11 6.70
N THR A 96 10.05 7.58 5.70
CA THR A 96 8.82 6.92 5.23
C THR A 96 9.07 5.78 4.25
N ARG A 97 10.24 5.69 3.60
CA ARG A 97 10.54 4.71 2.54
C ARG A 97 10.25 3.27 2.95
N ARG A 98 10.60 2.89 4.19
CA ARG A 98 10.40 1.54 4.70
C ARG A 98 8.96 1.28 5.13
N ALA A 99 8.26 2.32 5.58
CA ALA A 99 6.83 2.25 5.83
C ALA A 99 6.06 2.04 4.52
N THR A 100 6.44 2.77 3.48
CA THR A 100 5.92 2.62 2.12
C THR A 100 6.14 1.22 1.56
N ALA A 101 7.31 0.60 1.83
CA ALA A 101 7.55 -0.80 1.49
C ALA A 101 6.63 -1.79 2.24
N ALA A 102 6.24 -1.48 3.49
CA ALA A 102 5.27 -2.28 4.24
C ALA A 102 3.87 -2.19 3.64
N ILE A 103 3.46 -1.01 3.15
CA ILE A 103 2.22 -0.83 2.39
C ILE A 103 2.27 -1.63 1.08
N GLY A 104 3.39 -1.57 0.36
CA GLY A 104 3.63 -2.38 -0.84
C GLY A 104 3.46 -3.89 -0.59
N ARG A 105 4.09 -4.39 0.48
CA ARG A 105 3.96 -5.80 0.86
C ARG A 105 2.54 -6.18 1.25
N TYR A 106 1.89 -5.37 2.08
CA TYR A 106 0.49 -5.59 2.46
C TYR A 106 -0.43 -5.68 1.24
N THR A 107 -0.30 -4.73 0.31
CA THR A 107 -1.10 -4.68 -0.91
C THR A 107 -0.91 -5.92 -1.77
N LEU A 108 0.34 -6.41 -1.88
CA LEU A 108 0.65 -7.65 -2.57
C LEU A 108 0.01 -8.87 -1.88
N ASP A 109 0.17 -8.99 -0.56
CA ASP A 109 -0.39 -10.11 0.20
C ASP A 109 -1.92 -10.16 0.08
N ARG A 110 -2.58 -8.99 0.13
CA ARG A 110 -4.03 -8.87 -0.07
C ARG A 110 -4.46 -9.21 -1.50
N THR A 111 -3.68 -8.78 -2.49
CA THR A 111 -3.89 -9.14 -3.91
C THR A 111 -3.85 -10.66 -4.10
N LEU A 112 -2.84 -11.32 -3.53
CA LEU A 112 -2.68 -12.77 -3.61
C LEU A 112 -3.82 -13.49 -2.88
N ALA A 113 -4.16 -13.03 -1.67
CA ALA A 113 -5.26 -13.60 -0.90
C ALA A 113 -6.61 -13.45 -1.62
N HIS A 114 -6.86 -12.31 -2.27
CA HIS A 114 -8.07 -12.07 -3.05
C HIS A 114 -8.20 -13.07 -4.21
N PHE A 115 -7.15 -13.21 -5.04
CA PHE A 115 -7.17 -14.14 -6.16
C PHE A 115 -7.22 -15.59 -5.72
N ALA A 116 -6.53 -15.95 -4.63
CA ALA A 116 -6.54 -17.31 -4.09
C ALA A 116 -7.92 -17.68 -3.53
N LYS A 117 -8.59 -16.77 -2.81
CA LYS A 117 -9.97 -16.95 -2.31
C LYS A 117 -10.95 -17.23 -3.46
N ARG A 118 -10.70 -16.68 -4.64
CA ARG A 118 -11.50 -16.88 -5.86
C ARG A 118 -11.10 -18.13 -6.66
N GLY A 119 -10.15 -18.93 -6.18
CA GLY A 119 -9.71 -20.15 -6.87
C GLY A 119 -9.00 -19.89 -8.20
N MET A 120 -8.44 -18.69 -8.40
CA MET A 120 -7.71 -18.36 -9.62
C MET A 120 -6.33 -19.01 -9.64
N LYS A 121 -5.84 -19.35 -10.84
CA LYS A 121 -4.46 -19.74 -11.05
C LYS A 121 -3.59 -18.48 -11.05
N ILE A 122 -2.61 -18.41 -10.14
CA ILE A 122 -1.78 -17.23 -9.92
C ILE A 122 -0.35 -17.48 -10.41
N SER A 123 0.20 -16.52 -11.15
CA SER A 123 1.64 -16.41 -11.41
C SER A 123 2.15 -15.03 -10.97
N GLN A 124 3.44 -14.96 -10.63
CA GLN A 124 4.08 -13.74 -10.14
C GLN A 124 5.38 -13.48 -10.89
N ALA A 125 5.65 -12.22 -11.21
CA ALA A 125 6.91 -11.77 -11.79
C ALA A 125 7.38 -10.49 -11.07
N ARG A 126 8.69 -10.37 -10.86
CA ARG A 126 9.28 -9.15 -10.29
C ARG A 126 9.41 -8.08 -11.38
N LEU A 127 9.02 -6.85 -11.07
CA LEU A 127 9.17 -5.71 -11.96
C LEU A 127 10.53 -5.03 -11.74
N ALA A 128 11.01 -4.30 -12.76
CA ALA A 128 12.30 -3.61 -12.72
C ALA A 128 12.36 -2.49 -11.66
N ASP A 129 11.21 -1.91 -11.31
CA ASP A 129 11.06 -0.88 -10.26
C ASP A 129 10.98 -1.47 -8.83
N GLY A 130 11.15 -2.78 -8.69
CA GLY A 130 10.98 -3.47 -7.41
C GLY A 130 9.52 -3.70 -7.00
N GLY A 131 8.56 -3.48 -7.91
CA GLY A 131 7.19 -3.97 -7.77
C GLY A 131 7.05 -5.46 -8.10
N THR A 132 5.82 -5.95 -8.07
CA THR A 132 5.44 -7.32 -8.44
C THR A 132 4.23 -7.27 -9.35
N GLN A 133 4.33 -7.93 -10.51
CA GLN A 133 3.19 -8.24 -11.36
C GLN A 133 2.61 -9.58 -10.92
N VAL A 134 1.31 -9.58 -10.65
CA VAL A 134 0.51 -10.76 -10.35
C VAL A 134 -0.45 -10.97 -11.50
N GLU A 135 -0.36 -12.11 -12.16
CA GLU A 135 -1.36 -12.53 -13.14
C GLU A 135 -2.23 -13.62 -12.52
N ALA A 136 -3.53 -13.41 -12.57
CA ALA A 136 -4.53 -14.35 -12.09
C ALA A 136 -5.50 -14.67 -13.22
N SER A 137 -5.75 -15.95 -13.45
CA SER A 137 -6.72 -16.41 -14.43
C SER A 137 -7.73 -17.34 -13.78
N GLU A 138 -9.01 -17.19 -14.13
CA GLU A 138 -10.03 -18.17 -13.76
C GLU A 138 -9.70 -19.53 -14.40
N ALA A 139 -9.72 -20.59 -13.60
CA ALA A 139 -9.62 -21.95 -14.14
C ALA A 139 -10.95 -22.29 -14.81
N SER A 140 -11.04 -22.16 -16.15
CA SER A 140 -12.21 -22.64 -16.88
C SER A 140 -11.97 -24.02 -17.47
N PRO A 141 -12.85 -25.00 -17.21
CA PRO A 141 -12.95 -26.19 -18.03
C PRO A 141 -13.70 -25.82 -19.32
N GLY A 142 -12.95 -25.63 -20.41
CA GLY A 142 -13.47 -25.84 -21.77
C GLY A 142 -14.21 -24.72 -22.50
N SER A 143 -13.96 -23.43 -22.27
CA SER A 143 -14.42 -22.40 -23.22
C SER A 143 -13.45 -21.22 -23.37
N ASP A 144 -13.35 -20.73 -24.60
CA ASP A 144 -12.69 -19.48 -25.00
C ASP A 144 -13.30 -18.31 -24.22
N GLY A 145 -12.64 -17.86 -23.15
CA GLY A 145 -13.12 -16.73 -22.35
C GLY A 145 -12.68 -16.72 -20.88
N ALA A 146 -11.52 -17.30 -20.56
CA ALA A 146 -11.00 -17.23 -19.19
C ALA A 146 -10.68 -15.77 -18.84
N VAL A 147 -11.32 -15.26 -17.80
CA VAL A 147 -11.02 -13.93 -17.25
C VAL A 147 -9.55 -13.90 -16.84
N LYS A 148 -8.82 -12.94 -17.38
CA LYS A 148 -7.44 -12.66 -16.97
C LYS A 148 -7.41 -11.33 -16.22
N VAL A 149 -6.92 -11.37 -15.00
CA VAL A 149 -6.66 -10.18 -14.18
C VAL A 149 -5.15 -10.04 -14.01
N THR A 150 -4.61 -8.88 -14.35
CA THR A 150 -3.21 -8.54 -14.12
C THR A 150 -3.13 -7.38 -13.16
N ALA A 151 -2.59 -7.61 -11.96
CA ALA A 151 -2.35 -6.58 -10.96
C ALA A 151 -0.85 -6.29 -10.86
N GLN A 152 -0.45 -5.06 -11.14
CA GLN A 152 0.91 -4.57 -10.94
C GLN A 152 0.97 -3.79 -9.63
N VAL A 153 1.50 -4.41 -8.59
CA VAL A 153 1.67 -3.82 -7.26
C VAL A 153 3.07 -3.23 -7.16
N ARG A 154 3.17 -1.91 -7.07
CA ARG A 154 4.45 -1.21 -6.91
C ARG A 154 4.94 -1.27 -5.48
N SER A 155 6.23 -0.96 -5.31
CA SER A 155 6.89 -0.95 -4.00
C SER A 155 6.29 0.08 -3.03
N ASP A 156 5.55 1.06 -3.53
CA ASP A 156 4.85 2.08 -2.74
C ASP A 156 3.43 1.72 -2.33
N GLY A 157 2.93 0.55 -2.73
CA GLY A 157 1.55 0.13 -2.47
C GLY A 157 0.55 0.59 -3.52
N THR A 158 0.96 1.36 -4.53
CA THR A 158 0.08 1.64 -5.66
C THR A 158 -0.11 0.36 -6.49
N ALA A 159 -1.35 0.09 -6.87
CA ALA A 159 -1.70 -1.07 -7.70
C ALA A 159 -2.39 -0.62 -8.98
N THR A 160 -1.93 -1.10 -10.12
CA THR A 160 -2.64 -0.97 -11.41
C THR A 160 -3.25 -2.32 -11.76
N VAL A 161 -4.56 -2.36 -11.99
CA VAL A 161 -5.29 -3.60 -12.32
C VAL A 161 -5.84 -3.53 -13.72
N ASN A 162 -5.47 -4.50 -14.54
CA ASN A 162 -6.01 -4.73 -15.88
C ASN A 162 -6.88 -5.98 -15.84
N ILE A 163 -8.09 -5.89 -16.40
CA ILE A 163 -9.05 -6.98 -16.49
C ILE A 163 -9.36 -7.20 -17.96
N ASP A 164 -9.13 -8.42 -18.43
CA ASP A 164 -9.32 -8.84 -19.81
C ASP A 164 -10.22 -10.08 -19.88
N GLY A 165 -10.89 -10.27 -21.03
CA GLY A 165 -11.78 -11.41 -21.27
C GLY A 165 -13.17 -11.29 -20.63
N ILE A 166 -13.62 -10.07 -20.32
CA ILE A 166 -14.95 -9.81 -19.74
C ILE A 166 -15.69 -8.75 -20.56
N GLU A 167 -16.98 -9.01 -20.79
CA GLU A 167 -17.95 -8.05 -21.32
C GLU A 167 -18.94 -7.60 -20.23
N GLY A 168 -19.43 -6.35 -20.32
CA GLY A 168 -20.44 -5.81 -19.41
C GLY A 168 -19.96 -5.48 -17.99
N ASN A 169 -20.92 -5.35 -17.05
CA ASN A 169 -20.72 -4.81 -15.70
C ASN A 169 -19.89 -5.71 -14.76
N ARG A 170 -19.58 -6.95 -15.16
CA ARG A 170 -18.72 -7.86 -14.37
C ARG A 170 -17.32 -7.27 -14.15
N CYS A 171 -16.82 -6.43 -15.06
CA CYS A 171 -15.55 -5.71 -14.87
C CYS A 171 -15.58 -4.79 -13.63
N GLU A 172 -16.66 -4.02 -13.44
CA GLU A 172 -16.83 -3.15 -12.27
C GLU A 172 -16.95 -3.95 -10.97
N GLN A 173 -17.65 -5.08 -11.00
CA GLN A 173 -17.78 -5.95 -9.83
C GLN A 173 -16.43 -6.53 -9.40
N ILE A 174 -15.62 -7.00 -10.35
CA ILE A 174 -14.28 -7.51 -10.04
C ILE A 174 -13.39 -6.39 -9.49
N LEU A 175 -13.45 -5.20 -10.07
CA LEU A 175 -12.67 -4.06 -9.60
C LEU A 175 -13.09 -3.60 -8.21
N ALA A 176 -14.39 -3.53 -7.94
CA ALA A 176 -14.94 -3.15 -6.63
C ALA A 176 -14.56 -4.16 -5.54
N ASP A 177 -14.76 -5.46 -5.81
CA ASP A 177 -14.38 -6.53 -4.90
C ASP A 177 -12.86 -6.56 -4.66
N TYR A 178 -12.07 -6.30 -5.70
CA TYR A 178 -10.63 -6.18 -5.57
C TYR A 178 -10.26 -5.01 -4.66
N ALA A 179 -10.74 -3.79 -4.96
CA ALA A 179 -10.44 -2.58 -4.20
C ALA A 179 -10.83 -2.71 -2.71
N GLU A 180 -12.00 -3.29 -2.44
CA GLU A 180 -12.42 -3.60 -1.08
C GLU A 180 -11.45 -4.57 -0.39
N SER A 181 -11.02 -5.62 -1.09
CA SER A 181 -10.12 -6.62 -0.52
C SER A 181 -8.74 -6.05 -0.16
N VAL A 182 -8.21 -5.13 -0.95
CA VAL A 182 -6.91 -4.49 -0.70
C VAL A 182 -7.01 -3.28 0.24
N SER A 183 -8.21 -2.93 0.70
CA SER A 183 -8.47 -1.78 1.58
C SER A 183 -7.90 -0.46 1.03
N VAL A 184 -7.91 -0.30 -0.30
CA VAL A 184 -7.51 0.96 -0.95
C VAL A 184 -8.67 1.56 -1.73
N GLY A 185 -8.68 2.90 -1.82
CA GLY A 185 -9.61 3.61 -2.69
C GLY A 185 -9.24 3.44 -4.17
N VAL A 186 -10.24 3.41 -5.05
CA VAL A 186 -10.03 3.42 -6.50
C VAL A 186 -9.73 4.84 -6.95
N GLY A 187 -8.51 5.11 -7.39
CA GLY A 187 -8.08 6.46 -7.81
C GLY A 187 -8.56 6.86 -9.21
N ALA A 188 -8.50 5.94 -10.18
CA ALA A 188 -8.93 6.18 -11.56
C ALA A 188 -9.35 4.86 -12.23
N VAL A 189 -10.39 4.92 -13.08
CA VAL A 189 -10.86 3.78 -13.88
C VAL A 189 -10.89 4.18 -15.35
N ARG A 190 -10.34 3.33 -16.21
CA ARG A 190 -10.44 3.48 -17.67
C ARG A 190 -11.03 2.20 -18.24
N PHE A 191 -12.14 2.33 -18.94
CA PHE A 191 -12.80 1.22 -19.61
C PHE A 191 -12.35 1.14 -21.07
N LYS A 192 -12.10 -0.08 -21.58
CA LYS A 192 -11.90 -0.33 -23.01
C LYS A 192 -13.27 -0.33 -23.71
N ASP A 193 -13.32 -0.04 -25.02
CA ASP A 193 -14.57 -0.02 -25.79
C ASP A 193 -15.41 -1.31 -25.69
N ALA A 194 -14.76 -2.46 -25.48
CA ALA A 194 -15.42 -3.74 -25.24
C ALA A 194 -16.33 -3.75 -23.99
N TYR A 195 -16.06 -2.88 -23.01
CA TYR A 195 -16.92 -2.68 -21.84
C TYR A 195 -18.33 -2.21 -22.21
N HIS A 196 -18.45 -1.39 -23.25
CA HIS A 196 -19.73 -0.84 -23.72
C HIS A 196 -20.50 -1.79 -24.66
N ARG A 197 -19.92 -2.96 -24.99
CA ARG A 197 -20.59 -3.95 -25.82
C ARG A 197 -21.56 -4.77 -24.96
N ARG A 198 -22.77 -4.98 -25.46
CA ARG A 198 -23.71 -5.92 -24.84
C ARG A 198 -23.11 -7.33 -24.92
N PRO A 199 -23.20 -8.14 -23.85
CA PRO A 199 -22.81 -9.54 -23.89
C PRO A 199 -23.44 -10.21 -25.11
N THR A 200 -22.63 -10.79 -26.00
CA THR A 200 -23.17 -11.55 -27.13
C THR A 200 -23.92 -12.77 -26.59
N GLY A 201 -25.25 -12.67 -26.51
CA GLY A 201 -26.11 -13.69 -25.90
C GLY A 201 -27.44 -13.18 -25.32
N ALA A 202 -27.64 -11.86 -25.20
CA ALA A 202 -28.96 -11.31 -24.88
C ALA A 202 -29.89 -11.42 -26.11
N SER A 203 -30.45 -12.60 -26.35
CA SER A 203 -31.60 -12.78 -27.22
C SER A 203 -32.69 -11.81 -26.79
N ARG A 204 -33.07 -10.90 -27.70
CA ARG A 204 -34.25 -10.04 -27.56
C ARG A 204 -35.45 -10.93 -27.22
N VAL A 205 -35.89 -10.93 -25.97
CA VAL A 205 -37.27 -11.33 -25.65
C VAL A 205 -38.15 -10.23 -26.23
N ARG A 206 -38.78 -10.50 -27.36
CA ARG A 206 -39.91 -9.71 -27.85
C ARG A 206 -41.13 -10.17 -27.07
N TYR A 207 -41.78 -9.25 -26.37
CA TYR A 207 -43.18 -9.40 -25.97
C TYR A 207 -44.07 -9.26 -27.21
#